data_AF-A0A947I0H8-F1
#
_entry.id   AF-A0A947I0H8-F1
#
_cell.length_a   1.000
_cell.length_b   1.000
_cell.length_c   1.000
_cell.angle_alpha   90.00
_cell.angle_beta   90.00
_cell.angle_gamma   90.00
#
_symmetry.space_group_name_H-M   'P 1'
#
loop_
_entity.id
_entity.type
_entity.pdbx_description
1 polymer ?
#
loop_
_entity_poly.entity_id
_entity_poly.type
_entity_poly.pdbx_seq_one_letter_code
_entity_poly.pdbx_strand_id
1 'polypeptide(L)'
;MITVEKSRSWQGVAIAAALAAAAAGAYWAFAPSNDGGAAQSNSNAGNGMWPGMGNSASVVATGAPELNPPVLADGRPSDLSEADWNSLEAALKRQPNAKAEATRIVSYLRYQKAFETWQNLDEQRDARKRRQMAEALMSELPERMKSGEFTLVEATLMGVVLVADMEPDEAKRTQRAEAWQAKVGSMVGGMVANPEDEAQMAALNRETEFKRRRASAFGDWQLKTEPAERSPAKLSQAMEDIQRMYNSGASN
;
A
#
# COMPACT_ATOMS: atom_id res chain seq x y z
N MET A 1 10.22 -9.86 -56.89
CA MET A 1 10.16 -10.31 -55.48
C MET A 1 10.61 -9.14 -54.62
N ILE A 2 9.69 -8.55 -53.87
CA ILE A 2 10.00 -7.50 -52.88
C ILE A 2 9.56 -8.09 -51.55
N THR A 3 10.53 -8.42 -50.70
CA THR A 3 10.29 -8.89 -49.34
C THR A 3 10.06 -7.65 -48.48
N VAL A 4 8.84 -7.49 -47.96
CA VAL A 4 8.55 -6.44 -46.97
C VAL A 4 8.88 -7.02 -45.60
N GLU A 5 9.96 -6.52 -44.99
CA GLU A 5 10.24 -6.73 -43.57
C GLU A 5 9.14 -6.08 -42.72
N LYS A 6 8.45 -6.90 -41.91
CA LYS A 6 7.41 -6.48 -40.99
C LYS A 6 8.06 -5.95 -39.70
N SER A 7 8.24 -4.64 -39.59
CA SER A 7 8.76 -3.97 -38.39
C SER A 7 7.83 -4.17 -37.19
N ARG A 8 8.21 -5.08 -36.30
CA ARG A 8 7.49 -5.51 -35.09
C ARG A 8 7.81 -4.64 -33.87
N SER A 9 7.84 -3.31 -34.03
CA SER A 9 8.26 -2.38 -32.97
C SER A 9 7.25 -1.27 -32.63
N TRP A 10 6.09 -1.21 -33.30
CA TRP A 10 5.10 -0.14 -33.08
C TRP A 10 3.81 -0.56 -32.38
N GLN A 11 3.58 -1.86 -32.19
CA GLN A 11 2.39 -2.34 -31.47
C GLN A 11 2.54 -2.25 -29.93
N GLY A 12 3.78 -2.25 -29.40
CA GLY A 12 4.02 -2.03 -27.96
C GLY A 12 3.77 -0.58 -27.52
N VAL A 13 4.05 0.38 -28.40
CA VAL A 13 3.92 1.83 -28.15
C VAL A 13 2.46 2.25 -27.95
N ALA A 14 1.52 1.63 -28.67
CA ALA A 14 0.10 1.94 -28.55
C ALA A 14 -0.55 1.32 -27.29
N ILE A 15 -0.04 0.20 -26.78
CA ILE A 15 -0.62 -0.50 -25.62
C ILE A 15 -0.19 0.15 -24.30
N ALA A 16 1.07 0.59 -24.18
CA ALA A 16 1.55 1.25 -22.96
C ALA A 16 0.90 2.63 -22.74
N ALA A 17 0.74 3.43 -23.81
CA ALA A 17 0.07 4.73 -23.75
C ALA A 17 -1.45 4.59 -23.52
N ALA A 18 -2.10 3.60 -24.15
CA ALA A 18 -3.50 3.31 -23.90
C ALA A 18 -3.74 2.76 -22.48
N LEU A 19 -2.84 1.96 -21.91
CA LEU A 19 -2.97 1.49 -20.53
C LEU A 19 -2.68 2.59 -19.51
N ALA A 20 -1.74 3.51 -19.75
CA ALA A 20 -1.52 4.62 -18.83
C ALA A 20 -2.66 5.67 -18.86
N ALA A 21 -3.15 6.01 -20.06
CA ALA A 21 -4.24 6.98 -20.22
C ALA A 21 -5.63 6.39 -19.94
N ALA A 22 -5.87 5.12 -20.26
CA ALA A 22 -7.12 4.43 -19.92
C ALA A 22 -7.11 3.86 -18.50
N ALA A 23 -5.98 3.44 -17.90
CA ALA A 23 -5.99 3.09 -16.47
C ALA A 23 -6.10 4.33 -15.58
N ALA A 24 -5.52 5.48 -15.96
CA ALA A 24 -5.82 6.73 -15.27
C ALA A 24 -7.28 7.14 -15.55
N GLY A 25 -7.67 7.36 -16.80
CA GLY A 25 -9.00 7.88 -17.14
C GLY A 25 -10.18 6.94 -16.81
N ALA A 26 -10.05 5.63 -17.05
CA ALA A 26 -11.13 4.67 -16.80
C ALA A 26 -11.19 4.22 -15.33
N TYR A 27 -10.09 4.25 -14.57
CA TYR A 27 -10.18 4.02 -13.11
C TYR A 27 -10.83 5.22 -12.40
N TRP A 28 -10.52 6.46 -12.80
CA TRP A 28 -11.20 7.65 -12.26
C TRP A 28 -12.68 7.75 -12.69
N ALA A 29 -13.06 7.19 -13.85
CA ALA A 29 -14.45 7.22 -14.35
C ALA A 29 -15.33 6.02 -13.93
N PHE A 30 -14.73 4.89 -13.52
CA PHE A 30 -15.46 3.66 -13.15
C PHE A 30 -15.10 3.12 -11.76
N ALA A 31 -14.42 3.90 -10.92
CA ALA A 31 -14.35 3.59 -9.49
C ALA A 31 -15.81 3.42 -8.98
N PRO A 32 -16.19 2.26 -8.43
CA PRO A 32 -17.55 2.07 -7.97
C PRO A 32 -17.78 3.01 -6.78
N SER A 33 -18.50 4.10 -7.04
CA SER A 33 -19.22 4.83 -6.01
C SER A 33 -20.18 3.83 -5.40
N ASN A 34 -19.88 3.38 -4.18
CA ASN A 34 -20.81 2.56 -3.41
C ASN A 34 -21.91 3.49 -2.84
N ASP A 35 -22.67 4.11 -3.74
CA ASP A 35 -23.78 5.01 -3.41
C ASP A 35 -25.04 4.18 -3.15
N GLY A 36 -25.17 3.74 -1.91
CA GLY A 36 -26.46 3.52 -1.28
C GLY A 36 -26.88 4.78 -0.53
N GLY A 37 -27.42 5.78 -1.23
CA GLY A 37 -28.29 6.81 -0.62
C GLY A 37 -27.81 8.27 -0.67
N ALA A 38 -28.52 9.06 -1.47
CA ALA A 38 -28.84 10.49 -1.33
C ALA A 38 -27.71 11.50 -1.03
N ALA A 39 -27.37 12.25 -2.10
CA ALA A 39 -26.99 13.67 -2.15
C ALA A 39 -26.52 14.36 -0.85
N GLN A 40 -25.21 14.62 -0.76
CA GLN A 40 -24.70 15.95 -0.42
C GLN A 40 -23.24 16.08 -0.88
N SER A 41 -23.00 16.98 -1.84
CA SER A 41 -21.68 17.45 -2.21
C SER A 41 -21.09 18.21 -1.01
N ASN A 42 -20.20 17.56 -0.27
CA ASN A 42 -19.30 18.22 0.66
C ASN A 42 -17.89 17.74 0.35
N SER A 43 -17.09 18.62 -0.24
CA SER A 43 -15.65 18.43 -0.41
C SER A 43 -14.99 18.45 0.97
N ASN A 44 -14.73 17.27 1.56
CA ASN A 44 -13.65 17.08 2.52
C ASN A 44 -13.35 15.58 2.76
N ALA A 45 -12.06 15.27 2.86
CA ALA A 45 -11.44 14.16 3.60
C ALA A 45 -11.59 12.70 3.11
N GLY A 46 -10.46 12.15 2.65
CA GLY A 46 -9.91 10.94 3.29
C GLY A 46 -10.29 9.56 2.75
N ASN A 47 -10.94 9.42 1.61
CA ASN A 47 -11.05 8.07 1.01
C ASN A 47 -9.73 7.70 0.34
N GLY A 48 -8.96 6.79 0.96
CA GLY A 48 -7.79 6.17 0.36
C GLY A 48 -8.13 5.62 -1.03
N MET A 49 -7.60 6.26 -2.07
CA MET A 49 -7.88 5.99 -3.49
C MET A 49 -7.44 4.57 -3.93
N TRP A 50 -6.76 3.83 -3.06
CA TRP A 50 -6.14 2.56 -3.35
C TRP A 50 -6.81 1.41 -2.59
N PRO A 51 -7.25 0.34 -3.27
CA PRO A 51 -7.80 -0.85 -2.62
C PRO A 51 -6.82 -1.41 -1.59
N GLY A 52 -7.30 -1.78 -0.40
CA GLY A 52 -6.45 -2.25 0.70
C GLY A 52 -5.70 -1.15 1.47
N MET A 53 -5.67 0.07 0.93
CA MET A 53 -5.27 1.28 1.64
C MET A 53 -6.51 1.86 2.34
N GLY A 54 -7.04 1.09 3.29
CA GLY A 54 -8.13 1.56 4.15
C GLY A 54 -7.72 2.84 4.87
N ASN A 55 -8.72 3.63 5.25
CA ASN A 55 -8.62 4.90 5.98
C ASN A 55 -7.91 4.67 7.33
N SER A 56 -6.59 4.46 7.29
CA SER A 56 -5.73 4.30 8.45
C SER A 56 -5.44 5.72 8.89
N ALA A 57 -6.50 6.33 9.45
CA ALA A 57 -6.59 7.76 9.55
C ALA A 57 -5.39 8.28 10.34
N SER A 58 -4.52 8.97 9.60
CA SER A 58 -3.58 9.98 10.06
C SER A 58 -3.36 10.02 11.58
N VAL A 59 -2.36 9.29 12.08
CA VAL A 59 -1.70 9.68 13.34
C VAL A 59 -1.30 11.14 13.17
N VAL A 60 -1.79 12.04 14.03
CA VAL A 60 -1.51 13.48 13.95
C VAL A 60 -0.03 13.70 14.29
N ALA A 61 0.84 13.60 13.27
CA ALA A 61 2.22 14.05 13.33
C ALA A 61 2.32 15.23 12.37
N THR A 62 2.62 16.40 12.93
CA THR A 62 2.78 17.66 12.21
C THR A 62 4.11 17.62 11.44
N GLY A 63 4.06 17.24 10.16
CA GLY A 63 5.24 17.11 9.30
C GLY A 63 5.01 16.10 8.19
N ALA A 64 5.81 16.15 7.11
CA ALA A 64 5.86 15.04 6.16
C ALA A 64 6.33 13.79 6.92
N PRO A 65 5.61 12.65 6.84
CA PRO A 65 5.99 11.45 7.58
C PRO A 65 7.38 10.99 7.12
N GLU A 66 8.32 10.92 8.06
CA GLU A 66 9.60 10.26 7.83
C GLU A 66 9.33 8.76 7.73
N LEU A 67 9.67 8.15 6.59
CA LEU A 67 9.40 6.73 6.36
C LEU A 67 10.25 5.84 7.27
N ASN A 68 11.50 6.26 7.56
CA ASN A 68 12.47 5.50 8.35
C ASN A 68 13.05 6.32 9.52
N PRO A 69 12.26 6.61 10.56
CA PRO A 69 12.78 7.27 11.74
C PRO A 69 13.74 6.34 12.52
N PRO A 70 14.66 6.89 13.32
CA PRO A 70 15.59 6.10 14.13
C PRO A 70 14.88 5.07 15.01
N VAL A 71 15.43 3.87 15.06
CA VAL A 71 14.97 2.80 15.95
C VAL A 71 15.66 2.95 17.31
N LEU A 72 14.87 3.01 18.37
CA LEU A 72 15.33 3.10 19.75
C LEU A 72 15.81 1.74 20.28
N ALA A 73 16.45 1.72 21.45
CA ALA A 73 17.04 0.51 22.03
C ALA A 73 16.00 -0.60 22.34
N ASP A 74 14.76 -0.21 22.61
CA ASP A 74 13.61 -1.12 22.80
C ASP A 74 13.11 -1.70 21.47
N GLY A 75 13.63 -1.26 20.32
CA GLY A 75 13.20 -1.65 18.97
C GLY A 75 12.03 -0.85 18.42
N ARG A 76 11.51 0.10 19.21
CA ARG A 76 10.44 1.00 18.80
C ARG A 76 11.00 2.11 17.93
N PRO A 77 10.28 2.59 16.92
CA PRO A 77 10.72 3.79 16.22
C PRO A 77 10.47 5.06 17.06
N SER A 78 11.31 6.08 16.89
CA SER A 78 11.37 7.24 17.78
C SER A 78 10.11 8.11 17.84
N ASP A 79 9.29 8.09 16.81
CA ASP A 79 8.04 8.86 16.65
C ASP A 79 6.79 8.14 17.17
N LEU A 80 6.90 6.88 17.61
CA LEU A 80 5.81 6.19 18.31
C LEU A 80 5.80 6.58 19.80
N SER A 81 4.72 6.34 20.55
CA SER A 81 4.77 6.45 22.01
C SER A 81 5.16 5.11 22.65
N GLU A 82 5.82 5.14 23.80
CA GLU A 82 6.15 3.92 24.55
C GLU A 82 4.87 3.14 24.94
N ALA A 83 3.81 3.87 25.32
CA ALA A 83 2.53 3.28 25.69
C ALA A 83 1.85 2.54 24.51
N ASP A 84 1.85 3.14 23.30
CA ASP A 84 1.26 2.50 22.12
C ASP A 84 2.08 1.26 21.70
N TRP A 85 3.41 1.35 21.79
CA TRP A 85 4.29 0.21 21.49
C TRP A 85 4.11 -0.95 22.45
N ASN A 86 4.09 -0.68 23.76
CA ASN A 86 3.83 -1.71 24.77
C ASN A 86 2.46 -2.36 24.57
N SER A 87 1.46 -1.58 24.16
CA SER A 87 0.12 -2.10 23.84
C SER A 87 0.15 -3.01 22.62
N LEU A 88 0.88 -2.64 21.57
CA LEU A 88 1.06 -3.44 20.36
C LEU A 88 1.82 -4.75 20.65
N GLU A 89 2.94 -4.69 21.36
CA GLU A 89 3.70 -5.89 21.74
C GLU A 89 2.88 -6.82 22.63
N ALA A 90 2.13 -6.27 23.59
CA ALA A 90 1.24 -7.06 24.44
C ALA A 90 0.14 -7.77 23.64
N ALA A 91 -0.43 -7.11 22.63
CA ALA A 91 -1.44 -7.70 21.74
C ALA A 91 -0.85 -8.81 20.84
N LEU A 92 0.43 -8.71 20.51
CA LEU A 92 1.14 -9.67 19.67
C LEU A 92 1.86 -10.77 20.45
N LYS A 93 1.89 -10.74 21.79
CA LYS A 93 2.72 -11.64 22.63
C LYS A 93 2.56 -13.15 22.38
N ARG A 94 1.42 -13.57 21.81
CA ARG A 94 1.11 -14.98 21.48
C ARG A 94 1.58 -15.38 20.07
N GLN A 95 2.13 -14.45 19.31
CA GLN A 95 2.59 -14.65 17.95
C GLN A 95 4.08 -14.99 17.91
N PRO A 96 4.52 -15.86 16.99
CA PRO A 96 5.93 -15.98 16.68
C PRO A 96 6.46 -14.62 16.19
N ASN A 97 7.67 -14.25 16.59
CA ASN A 97 8.33 -13.02 16.16
C ASN A 97 7.53 -11.73 16.45
N ALA A 98 6.80 -11.67 17.58
CA ALA A 98 5.94 -10.54 17.95
C ALA A 98 6.58 -9.15 17.75
N LYS A 99 7.86 -8.99 18.11
CA LYS A 99 8.60 -7.73 17.94
C LYS A 99 8.84 -7.35 16.47
N ALA A 100 9.16 -8.33 15.64
CA ALA A 100 9.32 -8.10 14.20
C ALA A 100 7.97 -7.72 13.56
N GLU A 101 6.89 -8.37 13.99
CA GLU A 101 5.54 -8.04 13.53
C GLU A 101 5.09 -6.65 14.00
N ALA A 102 5.40 -6.25 15.24
CA ALA A 102 5.14 -4.91 15.74
C ALA A 102 5.86 -3.85 14.88
N THR A 103 7.14 -4.09 14.58
CA THR A 103 7.95 -3.22 13.71
C THR A 103 7.34 -3.12 12.30
N ARG A 104 6.92 -4.25 11.73
CA ARG A 104 6.27 -4.32 10.42
C ARG A 104 4.98 -3.51 10.39
N ILE A 105 4.09 -3.73 11.36
CA ILE A 105 2.81 -3.00 11.46
C ILE A 105 3.04 -1.49 11.49
N VAL A 106 3.95 -1.02 12.32
CA VAL A 106 4.24 0.41 12.45
C VAL A 106 4.86 0.97 11.17
N SER A 107 5.80 0.24 10.55
CA SER A 107 6.39 0.62 9.27
C SER A 107 5.35 0.69 8.14
N TYR A 108 4.43 -0.27 8.08
CA TYR A 108 3.34 -0.27 7.11
C TYR A 108 2.45 0.96 7.26
N LEU A 109 1.98 1.25 8.47
CA LEU A 109 1.12 2.41 8.73
C LEU A 109 1.80 3.74 8.36
N ARG A 110 3.11 3.87 8.58
CA ARG A 110 3.86 5.04 8.12
C ARG A 110 3.87 5.18 6.60
N TYR A 111 4.09 4.08 5.90
CA TYR A 111 4.07 4.10 4.44
C TYR A 111 2.69 4.45 3.91
N GLN A 112 1.62 3.90 4.51
CA GLN A 112 0.25 4.28 4.16
C GLN A 112 0.04 5.78 4.33
N LYS A 113 0.41 6.33 5.49
CA LYS A 113 0.32 7.77 5.76
C LYS A 113 1.17 8.61 4.82
N ALA A 114 2.38 8.17 4.48
CA ALA A 114 3.25 8.88 3.54
C ALA A 114 2.69 8.89 2.13
N PHE A 115 2.11 7.77 1.71
CA PHE A 115 1.44 7.64 0.43
C PHE A 115 0.15 8.47 0.37
N GLU A 116 -0.65 8.50 1.43
CA GLU A 116 -1.79 9.43 1.58
C GLU A 116 -1.36 10.90 1.54
N THR A 117 -0.28 11.23 2.27
CA THR A 117 0.26 12.59 2.29
C THR A 117 0.71 13.00 0.89
N TRP A 118 1.42 12.13 0.18
CA TRP A 118 1.85 12.36 -1.20
C TRP A 118 0.66 12.58 -2.15
N GLN A 119 -0.40 11.77 -2.05
CA GLN A 119 -1.61 11.92 -2.86
C GLN A 119 -2.29 13.28 -2.64
N ASN A 120 -2.30 13.76 -1.40
CA ASN A 120 -2.92 15.02 -1.01
C ASN A 120 -2.06 16.27 -1.33
N LEU A 121 -0.83 16.11 -1.84
CA LEU A 121 -0.01 17.23 -2.29
C LEU A 121 -0.55 17.80 -3.60
N ASP A 122 -0.58 19.12 -3.69
CA ASP A 122 -0.99 19.83 -4.91
C ASP A 122 0.04 19.61 -6.04
N GLU A 123 -0.42 19.17 -7.20
CA GLU A 123 0.45 18.83 -8.33
C GLU A 123 1.28 20.00 -8.86
N GLN A 124 0.75 21.24 -8.76
CA GLN A 124 1.41 22.43 -9.30
C GLN A 124 2.23 23.14 -8.23
N ARG A 125 1.63 23.37 -7.06
CA ARG A 125 2.24 24.12 -5.96
C ARG A 125 3.30 23.31 -5.23
N ASP A 126 3.09 22.01 -5.07
CA ASP A 126 3.97 21.11 -4.32
C ASP A 126 4.77 20.16 -5.22
N ALA A 127 4.85 20.43 -6.53
CA ALA A 127 5.46 19.55 -7.54
C ALA A 127 6.83 18.95 -7.15
N ARG A 128 7.72 19.75 -6.55
CA ARG A 128 9.04 19.28 -6.07
C ARG A 128 8.91 18.33 -4.88
N LYS A 129 8.08 18.68 -3.90
CA LYS A 129 7.84 17.86 -2.70
C LYS A 129 7.16 16.55 -3.08
N ARG A 130 6.21 16.61 -4.01
CA ARG A 130 5.51 15.45 -4.56
C ARG A 130 6.47 14.48 -5.24
N ARG A 131 7.41 14.97 -6.05
CA ARG A 131 8.50 14.15 -6.64
C ARG A 131 9.40 13.50 -5.60
N GLN A 132 9.86 14.25 -4.61
CA GLN A 132 10.73 13.73 -3.54
C GLN A 132 10.03 12.63 -2.73
N MET A 133 8.75 12.83 -2.40
CA MET A 133 7.96 11.81 -1.72
C MET A 133 7.72 10.59 -2.61
N ALA A 134 7.48 10.79 -3.90
CA ALA A 134 7.32 9.68 -4.84
C ALA A 134 8.59 8.83 -4.95
N GLU A 135 9.77 9.46 -5.02
CA GLU A 135 11.06 8.77 -4.98
C GLU A 135 11.26 7.96 -3.70
N ALA A 136 10.94 8.55 -2.54
CA ALA A 136 11.05 7.87 -1.26
C ALA A 136 10.11 6.65 -1.17
N LEU A 137 8.83 6.83 -1.54
CA LEU A 137 7.83 5.74 -1.57
C LEU A 137 8.25 4.63 -2.54
N MET A 138 8.69 4.99 -3.74
CA MET A 138 9.13 4.04 -4.77
C MET A 138 10.36 3.23 -4.32
N SER A 139 11.25 3.83 -3.52
CA SER A 139 12.44 3.16 -3.01
C SER A 139 12.12 2.03 -2.01
N GLU A 140 11.03 2.17 -1.25
CA GLU A 140 10.62 1.17 -0.24
C GLU A 140 9.69 0.10 -0.78
N LEU A 141 8.92 0.41 -1.83
CA LEU A 141 7.93 -0.49 -2.41
C LEU A 141 8.45 -1.92 -2.68
N PRO A 142 9.68 -2.14 -3.23
CA PRO A 142 10.23 -3.48 -3.40
C PRO A 142 10.32 -4.31 -2.12
N GLU A 143 10.70 -3.70 -0.99
CA GLU A 143 10.88 -4.43 0.26
C GLU A 143 9.54 -4.71 0.95
N ARG A 144 8.58 -3.80 0.78
CA ARG A 144 7.20 -3.98 1.26
C ARG A 144 6.48 -5.10 0.52
N MET A 145 6.74 -5.26 -0.77
CA MET A 145 6.29 -6.41 -1.54
C MET A 145 6.83 -7.72 -0.97
N LYS A 146 8.14 -7.82 -0.71
CA LYS A 146 8.73 -9.02 -0.11
C LYS A 146 8.18 -9.31 1.29
N SER A 147 7.83 -8.26 2.03
CA SER A 147 7.19 -8.37 3.34
C SER A 147 5.74 -8.85 3.28
N GLY A 148 5.14 -8.93 2.07
CA GLY A 148 3.76 -9.32 1.85
C GLY A 148 2.76 -8.25 2.31
N GLU A 149 3.12 -6.97 2.19
CA GLU A 149 2.25 -5.84 2.54
C GLU A 149 1.38 -5.40 1.36
N PHE A 150 1.80 -5.77 0.14
CA PHE A 150 1.12 -5.48 -1.10
C PHE A 150 0.99 -6.73 -1.94
N THR A 151 -0.17 -6.89 -2.57
CA THR A 151 -0.34 -7.84 -3.66
C THR A 151 0.46 -7.37 -4.87
N LEU A 152 0.68 -8.29 -5.80
CA LEU A 152 1.36 -8.02 -7.05
C LEU A 152 0.72 -6.87 -7.84
N VAL A 153 -0.61 -6.91 -7.95
CA VAL A 153 -1.39 -5.95 -8.73
C VAL A 153 -1.28 -4.56 -8.11
N GLU A 154 -1.44 -4.46 -6.80
CA GLU A 154 -1.37 -3.17 -6.10
C GLU A 154 0.02 -2.55 -6.22
N ALA A 155 1.09 -3.32 -5.98
CA ALA A 155 2.44 -2.80 -6.09
C ALA A 155 2.76 -2.38 -7.53
N THR A 156 2.26 -3.11 -8.53
CA THR A 156 2.39 -2.72 -9.94
C THR A 156 1.77 -1.34 -10.17
N LEU A 157 0.51 -1.17 -9.77
CA LEU A 157 -0.23 0.07 -10.00
C LEU A 157 0.36 1.25 -9.22
N MET A 158 0.73 1.04 -7.94
CA MET A 158 1.38 2.06 -7.12
C MET A 158 2.69 2.54 -7.76
N GLY A 159 3.55 1.63 -8.19
CA GLY A 159 4.83 2.02 -8.79
C GLY A 159 4.66 2.75 -10.13
N VAL A 160 3.67 2.39 -10.95
CA VAL A 160 3.36 3.14 -12.20
C VAL A 160 2.95 4.57 -11.88
N VAL A 161 2.10 4.76 -10.87
CA VAL A 161 1.62 6.09 -10.49
C VAL A 161 2.74 6.94 -9.87
N LEU A 162 3.60 6.35 -9.03
CA LEU A 162 4.77 7.04 -8.49
C LEU A 162 5.76 7.44 -9.60
N VAL A 163 5.98 6.56 -10.59
CA VAL A 163 6.84 6.86 -11.76
C VAL A 163 6.29 8.03 -12.57
N ALA A 164 4.97 8.17 -12.69
CA ALA A 164 4.36 9.27 -13.44
C ALA A 164 4.70 10.65 -12.84
N ASP A 165 4.78 10.74 -11.53
CA ASP A 165 5.19 11.96 -10.83
C ASP A 165 6.68 12.20 -10.89
N MET A 166 7.48 11.14 -10.79
CA MET A 166 8.95 11.20 -10.77
C MET A 166 9.54 11.61 -12.13
N GLU A 167 8.86 11.29 -13.23
CA GLU A 167 9.38 11.47 -14.58
C GLU A 167 8.45 12.32 -15.46
N PRO A 168 8.79 13.60 -15.70
CA PRO A 168 7.99 14.48 -16.54
C PRO A 168 8.06 14.10 -18.04
N ASP A 169 9.16 13.46 -18.47
CA ASP A 169 9.33 13.03 -19.86
C ASP A 169 8.54 11.73 -20.14
N GLU A 170 7.68 11.75 -21.15
CA GLU A 170 6.78 10.62 -21.45
C GLU A 170 7.53 9.35 -21.87
N ALA A 171 8.60 9.47 -22.65
CA ALA A 171 9.37 8.33 -23.13
C ALA A 171 10.12 7.66 -21.97
N LYS A 172 10.75 8.47 -21.11
CA LYS A 172 11.42 7.96 -19.90
C LYS A 172 10.43 7.40 -18.89
N ARG A 173 9.25 8.01 -18.73
CA ARG A 173 8.20 7.51 -17.84
C ARG A 173 7.76 6.11 -18.25
N THR A 174 7.53 5.92 -19.54
CA THR A 174 7.17 4.61 -20.12
C THR A 174 8.25 3.58 -19.85
N GLN A 175 9.52 3.91 -20.15
CA GLN A 175 10.65 3.03 -19.90
C GLN A 175 10.76 2.63 -18.41
N ARG A 176 10.56 3.58 -17.50
CA ARG A 176 10.62 3.33 -16.05
C ARG A 176 9.45 2.49 -15.55
N ALA A 177 8.25 2.69 -16.12
CA ALA A 177 7.08 1.87 -15.80
C ALA A 177 7.26 0.42 -16.28
N GLU A 178 7.80 0.21 -17.47
CA GLU A 178 8.13 -1.12 -17.99
C GLU A 178 9.23 -1.80 -17.14
N ALA A 179 10.27 -1.06 -16.77
CA ALA A 179 11.32 -1.56 -15.89
C ALA A 179 10.77 -1.95 -14.50
N TRP A 180 9.81 -1.17 -13.99
CA TRP A 180 9.10 -1.51 -12.75
C TRP A 180 8.29 -2.79 -12.90
N GLN A 181 7.47 -2.91 -13.95
CA GLN A 181 6.69 -4.12 -14.21
C GLN A 181 7.56 -5.37 -14.37
N ALA A 182 8.69 -5.26 -15.08
CA ALA A 182 9.64 -6.36 -15.22
C ALA A 182 10.27 -6.75 -13.88
N LYS A 183 10.65 -5.77 -13.05
CA LYS A 183 11.17 -6.00 -11.70
C LYS A 183 10.13 -6.72 -10.84
N VAL A 184 8.89 -6.24 -10.85
CA VAL A 184 7.77 -6.83 -10.12
C VAL A 184 7.48 -8.26 -10.59
N GLY A 185 7.44 -8.50 -11.90
CA GLY A 185 7.28 -9.83 -12.48
C GLY A 185 8.41 -10.79 -12.09
N SER A 186 9.65 -10.31 -12.01
CA SER A 186 10.79 -11.12 -11.56
C SER A 186 10.69 -11.56 -10.09
N MET A 187 10.03 -10.77 -9.24
CA MET A 187 9.80 -11.13 -7.83
C MET A 187 8.78 -12.25 -7.67
N VAL A 188 7.91 -12.43 -8.66
CA VAL A 188 6.87 -13.47 -8.68
C VAL A 188 7.25 -14.64 -9.61
N GLY A 189 8.44 -14.57 -10.23
CA GLY A 189 9.16 -15.67 -10.88
C GLY A 189 8.30 -16.85 -11.37
N GLY A 190 7.48 -16.65 -12.40
CA GLY A 190 6.79 -17.73 -13.10
C GLY A 190 5.52 -18.30 -12.45
N MET A 191 5.05 -17.77 -11.31
CA MET A 191 3.84 -18.23 -10.57
C MET A 191 2.50 -17.93 -11.27
N VAL A 192 2.38 -18.00 -12.60
CA VAL A 192 1.11 -17.71 -13.30
C VAL A 192 0.81 -18.74 -14.39
N ALA A 193 1.53 -19.86 -14.45
CA ALA A 193 1.40 -20.82 -15.54
C ALA A 193 0.58 -22.06 -15.17
N ASN A 194 0.50 -22.41 -13.89
CA ASN A 194 -0.11 -23.64 -13.40
C ASN A 194 -1.20 -23.39 -12.32
N PRO A 195 -2.18 -24.28 -12.15
CA PRO A 195 -3.20 -24.19 -11.08
C PRO A 195 -2.60 -24.19 -9.66
N GLU A 196 -1.45 -24.84 -9.46
CA GLU A 196 -0.69 -24.78 -8.21
C GLU A 196 -0.21 -23.35 -7.93
N ASP A 197 0.10 -22.59 -8.98
CA ASP A 197 0.47 -21.19 -8.86
C ASP A 197 -0.74 -20.31 -8.50
N GLU A 198 -1.94 -20.61 -9.02
CA GLU A 198 -3.18 -19.90 -8.65
C GLU A 198 -3.50 -20.08 -7.16
N ALA A 199 -3.41 -21.31 -6.64
CA ALA A 199 -3.61 -21.60 -5.23
C ALA A 199 -2.55 -20.90 -4.35
N GLN A 200 -1.30 -20.86 -4.82
CA GLN A 200 -0.22 -20.13 -4.16
C GLN A 200 -0.49 -18.62 -4.13
N MET A 201 -0.92 -18.03 -5.24
CA MET A 201 -1.28 -16.62 -5.32
C MET A 201 -2.47 -16.27 -4.42
N ALA A 202 -3.48 -17.13 -4.35
CA ALA A 202 -4.60 -16.95 -3.42
C ALA A 202 -4.13 -17.01 -1.95
N ALA A 203 -3.22 -17.92 -1.62
CA ALA A 203 -2.63 -18.00 -0.28
C ALA A 203 -1.81 -16.74 0.08
N LEU A 204 -0.98 -16.24 -0.85
CA LEU A 204 -0.22 -15.01 -0.70
C LEU A 204 -1.12 -13.79 -0.50
N ASN A 205 -2.20 -13.68 -1.28
CA ASN A 205 -3.17 -12.60 -1.14
C ASN A 205 -3.87 -12.67 0.22
N ARG A 206 -4.27 -13.87 0.67
CA ARG A 206 -4.87 -14.06 2.00
C ARG A 206 -3.90 -13.70 3.13
N GLU A 207 -2.62 -14.03 3.00
CA GLU A 207 -1.59 -13.63 3.96
C GLU A 207 -1.39 -12.11 3.97
N THR A 208 -1.39 -11.48 2.80
CA THR A 208 -1.32 -10.02 2.65
C THR A 208 -2.47 -9.33 3.37
N GLU A 209 -3.71 -9.78 3.12
CA GLU A 209 -4.90 -9.26 3.77
C GLU A 209 -4.88 -9.46 5.30
N PHE A 210 -4.39 -10.61 5.76
CA PHE A 210 -4.20 -10.84 7.19
C PHE A 210 -3.22 -9.84 7.82
N LYS A 211 -2.07 -9.59 7.19
CA LYS A 211 -1.08 -8.61 7.64
C LYS A 211 -1.65 -7.19 7.67
N ARG A 212 -2.47 -6.83 6.68
CA ARG A 212 -3.13 -5.53 6.60
C ARG A 212 -4.14 -5.33 7.71
N ARG A 213 -5.05 -6.29 7.90
CA ARG A 213 -6.09 -6.21 8.93
C ARG A 213 -5.50 -5.99 10.32
N ARG A 214 -4.38 -6.65 10.64
CA ARG A 214 -3.67 -6.41 11.90
C ARG A 214 -3.14 -4.98 12.00
N ALA A 215 -2.52 -4.47 10.94
CA ALA A 215 -2.04 -3.10 10.94
C ALA A 215 -3.20 -2.07 11.04
N SER A 216 -4.28 -2.27 10.30
CA SER A 216 -5.49 -1.45 10.39
C SER A 216 -6.09 -1.47 11.79
N ALA A 217 -6.17 -2.64 12.44
CA ALA A 217 -6.67 -2.73 13.81
C ALA A 217 -5.83 -1.91 14.81
N PHE A 218 -4.50 -1.87 14.61
CA PHE A 218 -3.64 -1.01 15.43
C PHE A 218 -3.85 0.48 15.11
N GLY A 219 -3.90 0.85 13.82
CA GLY A 219 -4.18 2.23 13.41
C GLY A 219 -5.51 2.75 13.94
N ASP A 220 -6.58 1.97 13.78
CA ASP A 220 -7.93 2.29 14.27
C ASP A 220 -7.96 2.42 15.80
N TRP A 221 -7.21 1.55 16.50
CA TRP A 221 -7.07 1.62 17.95
C TRP A 221 -6.36 2.90 18.40
N GLN A 222 -5.31 3.35 17.69
CA GLN A 222 -4.60 4.59 18.01
C GLN A 222 -5.47 5.84 17.87
N LEU A 223 -6.46 5.79 16.99
CA LEU A 223 -7.40 6.88 16.73
C LEU A 223 -8.50 7.02 17.77
N LYS A 224 -8.69 6.01 18.63
CA LYS A 224 -9.71 6.06 19.67
C LYS A 224 -9.41 7.18 20.66
N THR A 225 -10.38 8.06 20.85
CA THR A 225 -10.31 9.15 21.83
C THR A 225 -10.85 8.73 23.19
N GLU A 226 -11.76 7.76 23.22
CA GLU A 226 -12.34 7.21 24.44
C GLU A 226 -11.35 6.24 25.14
N PRO A 227 -10.96 6.49 26.41
CA PRO A 227 -10.00 5.63 27.11
C PRO A 227 -10.42 4.16 27.23
N ALA A 228 -11.74 3.90 27.29
CA ALA A 228 -12.27 2.55 27.35
C ALA A 228 -12.04 1.77 26.04
N GLU A 229 -12.12 2.45 24.90
CA GLU A 229 -11.86 1.88 23.58
C GLU A 229 -10.36 1.80 23.26
N ARG A 230 -9.56 2.75 23.76
CA ARG A 230 -8.09 2.78 23.63
C ARG A 230 -7.38 1.96 24.72
N SER A 231 -7.90 0.78 25.04
CA SER A 231 -7.28 -0.12 26.03
C SER A 231 -6.46 -1.24 25.37
N PRO A 232 -5.36 -1.73 25.98
CA PRO A 232 -4.58 -2.85 25.45
C PRO A 232 -5.42 -4.13 25.26
N ALA A 233 -6.44 -4.34 26.10
CA ALA A 233 -7.37 -5.45 26.00
C ALA A 233 -8.19 -5.39 24.70
N LYS A 234 -8.65 -4.20 24.29
CA LYS A 234 -9.39 -4.03 23.03
C LYS A 234 -8.53 -4.30 21.81
N LEU A 235 -7.28 -3.83 21.81
CA LEU A 235 -6.33 -4.14 20.74
C LEU A 235 -6.02 -5.64 20.67
N SER A 236 -5.78 -6.27 21.83
CA SER A 236 -5.52 -7.71 21.90
C SER A 236 -6.69 -8.53 21.37
N GLN A 237 -7.92 -8.17 21.77
CA GLN A 237 -9.14 -8.81 21.28
C GLN A 237 -9.26 -8.70 19.75
N ALA A 238 -9.05 -7.50 19.19
CA ALA A 238 -9.09 -7.29 17.74
C ALA A 238 -8.06 -8.14 16.99
N MET A 239 -6.82 -8.22 17.49
CA MET A 239 -5.78 -9.06 16.89
C MET A 239 -6.10 -10.55 16.96
N GLU A 240 -6.70 -11.01 18.07
CA GLU A 240 -7.14 -12.41 18.23
C GLU A 240 -8.34 -12.74 17.33
N ASP A 241 -9.28 -11.81 17.14
CA ASP A 241 -10.39 -11.96 16.19
C ASP A 241 -9.86 -12.10 14.76
N ILE A 242 -8.91 -11.25 14.35
CA ILE A 242 -8.27 -11.32 13.03
C ILE A 242 -7.53 -12.65 12.84
N GLN A 243 -6.79 -13.12 13.86
CA GLN A 243 -6.13 -14.42 13.81
C GLN A 243 -7.12 -15.57 13.64
N ARG A 244 -8.25 -15.53 14.37
CA ARG A 244 -9.28 -16.57 14.27
C ARG A 244 -9.91 -16.61 12.89
N MET A 245 -10.23 -15.45 12.32
CA MET A 245 -10.76 -15.35 10.94
C MET A 245 -9.74 -15.87 9.92
N TYR A 246 -8.47 -15.50 10.08
CA TYR A 246 -7.42 -16.03 9.22
C TYR A 246 -7.27 -17.54 9.36
N ASN A 247 -7.37 -18.13 10.55
CA ASN A 247 -7.26 -19.58 10.72
C ASN A 247 -8.49 -20.33 10.18
N SER A 248 -9.69 -19.75 10.26
CA SER A 248 -10.93 -20.40 9.82
C SER A 248 -11.13 -20.35 8.29
N GLY A 249 -10.39 -19.50 7.58
CA GLY A 249 -10.58 -19.32 6.13
C GLY A 249 -11.79 -18.49 5.75
N ALA A 250 -12.43 -17.81 6.71
CA ALA A 250 -13.49 -16.87 6.44
C ALA A 250 -12.93 -15.59 5.83
N SER A 251 -13.19 -15.35 4.55
CA SER A 251 -13.08 -14.04 3.90
C SER A 251 -14.46 -13.38 3.93
N ASN A 252 -14.62 -12.27 4.67
CA ASN A 252 -15.75 -11.36 4.50
C ASN A 252 -15.56 -10.55 3.22
#